data_AF-H3GPI9-F1
#
_entry.id   AF-H3GPI9-F1
#
_cell.length_a   1.000
_cell.length_b   1.000
_cell.length_c   1.000
_cell.angle_alpha   90.00
_cell.angle_beta   90.00
_cell.angle_gamma   90.00
#
_symmetry.space_group_name_H-M   'P 1'
#
loop_
_entity.id
_entity.type
_entity.pdbx_description
1 polymer ?
#
loop_
_entity_poly.entity_id
_entity_poly.type
_entity_poly.pdbx_seq_one_letter_code
_entity_poly.pdbx_strand_id
1 'polypeptide(L)'
;MPGFTVESDCDVEMTIPDPIFELTKAPDLRSWEHVALIEWYLEWERYVEEIRNRCGVTNETFESVVTTVKSSVRSNMHRNMATYVLKMPLSSVTDADIMEAVQGRCRTLKNKFMPDVTSLFRQQLEMDLSIDACDA
;
A
#
# COMPACT_ATOMS: atom_id res chain seq x y z
N MET A 1 -1.96 21.17 -36.10
CA MET A 1 -1.57 19.86 -36.69
C MET A 1 -0.08 19.69 -36.47
N PRO A 2 0.39 18.61 -35.83
CA PRO A 2 1.82 18.36 -35.68
C PRO A 2 2.43 18.08 -37.07
N GLY A 3 3.54 18.73 -37.38
CA GLY A 3 4.24 18.57 -38.65
C GLY A 3 5.06 17.28 -38.65
N PHE A 4 4.79 16.39 -39.59
CA PHE A 4 5.65 15.24 -39.86
C PHE A 4 6.65 15.63 -40.94
N THR A 5 7.94 15.54 -40.63
CA THR A 5 9.02 15.55 -41.64
C THR A 5 9.23 14.13 -42.10
N VAL A 6 9.23 13.90 -43.41
CA VAL A 6 9.40 12.58 -44.04
C VAL A 6 10.80 12.56 -44.66
N GLU A 7 11.67 11.67 -44.19
CA GLU A 7 12.98 11.43 -44.83
C GLU A 7 12.84 10.53 -46.08
N SER A 8 13.87 10.56 -46.93
CA SER A 8 13.85 10.10 -48.32
C SER A 8 13.68 8.58 -48.51
N ASP A 9 13.67 7.81 -47.45
CA ASP A 9 13.62 6.35 -47.38
C ASP A 9 12.27 5.79 -46.92
N CYS A 10 11.23 6.64 -46.78
CA CYS A 10 9.86 6.25 -46.41
C CYS A 10 9.72 5.62 -45.02
N ASP A 11 10.75 5.66 -44.17
CA ASP A 11 10.64 5.25 -42.78
C ASP A 11 10.07 6.40 -41.95
N VAL A 12 8.96 6.13 -41.28
CA VAL A 12 8.33 7.09 -40.36
C VAL A 12 9.18 7.10 -39.09
N GLU A 13 9.84 8.22 -38.81
CA GLU A 13 10.39 8.47 -37.47
C GLU A 13 9.24 8.49 -36.47
N MET A 14 9.03 7.35 -35.80
CA MET A 14 8.14 7.28 -34.66
C MET A 14 8.82 8.03 -33.52
N THR A 15 8.50 9.31 -33.35
CA THR A 15 8.85 10.03 -32.13
C THR A 15 8.19 9.28 -30.97
N ILE A 16 8.99 8.56 -30.18
CA ILE A 16 8.52 7.89 -28.97
C ILE A 16 7.89 9.01 -28.13
N PRO A 17 6.58 8.96 -27.82
CA PRO A 17 5.98 9.98 -26.98
C PRO A 17 6.74 10.03 -25.67
N ASP A 18 7.12 11.23 -25.21
CA ASP A 18 7.75 11.38 -23.90
C ASP A 18 6.89 10.62 -22.87
N PRO A 19 7.47 9.68 -22.12
CA PRO A 19 6.72 8.93 -21.14
C PRO A 19 6.05 9.91 -20.18
N ILE A 20 4.72 9.85 -20.08
CA ILE A 20 3.96 10.61 -19.11
C ILE A 20 4.26 9.98 -17.75
N PHE A 21 5.26 10.53 -17.05
CA PHE A 21 5.53 10.14 -15.69
C PHE A 21 4.44 10.70 -14.78
N GLU A 22 3.45 9.87 -14.46
CA GLU A 22 2.54 10.17 -13.37
C GLU A 22 3.38 10.21 -12.08
N LEU A 23 3.50 11.40 -11.48
CA LEU A 23 4.35 11.60 -10.31
C LEU A 23 3.77 10.78 -9.15
N THR A 24 4.38 9.65 -8.85
CA THR A 24 3.99 8.82 -7.71
C THR A 24 4.19 9.57 -6.41
N LYS A 25 3.08 10.00 -5.81
CA LYS A 25 3.07 10.74 -4.56
C LYS A 25 2.89 9.79 -3.38
N ALA A 26 3.68 9.99 -2.32
CA ALA A 26 3.48 9.31 -1.06
C ALA A 26 2.09 9.65 -0.46
N PRO A 27 1.39 8.69 0.15
CA PRO A 27 0.08 8.93 0.75
C PRO A 27 0.19 9.76 2.02
N ASP A 28 -0.76 10.68 2.24
CA ASP A 28 -0.78 11.51 3.45
C ASP A 28 -1.53 10.81 4.59
N LEU A 29 -0.90 10.57 5.74
CA LEU A 29 -1.60 10.10 6.93
C LEU A 29 -2.28 11.30 7.63
N ARG A 30 -3.62 11.38 7.49
CA ARG A 30 -4.43 12.53 7.95
C ARG A 30 -5.17 12.30 9.26
N SER A 31 -5.60 11.07 9.52
CA SER A 31 -6.36 10.70 10.72
C SER A 31 -5.81 9.41 11.34
N TRP A 32 -6.06 9.22 12.63
CA TRP A 32 -5.69 8.00 13.37
C TRP A 32 -6.89 7.04 13.51
N GLU A 33 -7.87 7.20 12.63
CA GLU A 33 -9.02 6.32 12.55
C GLU A 33 -8.62 5.00 11.91
N HIS A 34 -9.26 3.90 12.32
CA HIS A 34 -8.85 2.57 11.89
C HIS A 34 -8.95 2.38 10.37
N VAL A 35 -10.02 2.89 9.74
CA VAL A 35 -10.23 2.80 8.29
C VAL A 35 -9.15 3.57 7.55
N ALA A 36 -8.90 4.82 7.94
CA ALA A 36 -7.86 5.65 7.35
C ALA A 36 -6.45 5.07 7.50
N LEU A 37 -6.18 4.36 8.60
CA LEU A 37 -4.90 3.67 8.81
C LEU A 37 -4.74 2.46 7.90
N ILE A 38 -5.81 1.70 7.64
CA ILE A 38 -5.78 0.60 6.67
C ILE A 38 -5.57 1.14 5.27
N GLU A 39 -6.35 2.14 4.87
CA GLU A 39 -6.24 2.76 3.54
C GLU A 39 -4.84 3.31 3.31
N TRP A 40 -4.33 4.11 4.26
CA TRP A 40 -2.97 4.65 4.18
C TRP A 40 -1.92 3.54 4.12
N TYR A 41 -2.05 2.46 4.90
CA TYR A 41 -1.09 1.35 4.88
C TYR A 41 -1.06 0.64 3.52
N LEU A 42 -2.21 0.39 2.91
CA LEU A 42 -2.31 -0.24 1.59
C LEU A 42 -1.80 0.69 0.49
N GLU A 43 -2.12 1.98 0.55
CA GLU A 43 -1.58 3.00 -0.36
C GLU A 43 -0.07 3.13 -0.21
N TRP A 44 0.46 3.00 1.01
CA TRP A 44 1.90 3.05 1.28
C TRP A 44 2.62 1.85 0.67
N GLU A 45 2.08 0.64 0.82
CA GLU A 45 2.63 -0.57 0.18
C GLU A 45 2.65 -0.43 -1.34
N ARG A 46 1.55 0.06 -1.93
CA ARG A 46 1.46 0.32 -3.37
C ARG A 46 2.47 1.37 -3.83
N TYR A 47 2.60 2.46 -3.07
CA TYR A 47 3.59 3.51 -3.35
C TYR A 47 5.02 2.93 -3.36
N VAL A 48 5.39 2.14 -2.35
CA VAL A 48 6.71 1.52 -2.27
C VAL A 48 6.97 0.58 -3.44
N GLU A 49 5.98 -0.22 -3.83
CA GLU A 49 6.07 -1.12 -4.98
C GLU A 49 6.29 -0.34 -6.29
N GLU A 50 5.54 0.74 -6.50
CA GLU A 50 5.67 1.57 -7.69
C GLU A 50 7.02 2.31 -7.75
N ILE A 51 7.54 2.78 -6.61
CA ILE A 51 8.89 3.34 -6.54
C ILE A 51 9.95 2.28 -6.85
N ARG A 52 9.80 1.04 -6.38
CA ARG A 52 10.72 -0.06 -6.72
C ARG A 52 10.69 -0.37 -8.22
N ASN A 53 9.51 -0.40 -8.82
CA ASN A 53 9.34 -0.62 -10.26
C ASN A 53 10.04 0.47 -11.05
N ARG A 54 9.83 1.74 -10.67
CA ARG A 54 10.52 2.87 -11.32
C ARG A 54 12.04 2.74 -11.22
N CYS A 55 12.57 2.51 -10.03
CA CYS A 55 14.02 2.35 -9.84
C CYS A 55 14.61 1.22 -10.69
N GLY A 56 13.86 0.15 -10.95
CA GLY A 56 14.27 -0.94 -11.85
C GLY A 56 14.40 -0.51 -13.32
N VAL A 57 13.68 0.52 -13.75
CA VAL A 57 13.68 1.05 -15.12
C VAL A 57 14.64 2.23 -15.28
N THR A 58 14.70 3.13 -14.30
CA THR A 58 15.46 4.39 -14.37
C THR A 58 16.89 4.31 -13.81
N ASN A 59 17.29 3.16 -13.27
CA ASN A 59 18.59 2.97 -12.58
C ASN A 59 18.82 3.96 -11.42
N GLU A 60 17.72 4.49 -10.85
CA GLU A 60 17.74 5.33 -9.66
C GLU A 60 17.93 4.49 -8.39
N THR A 61 18.60 5.04 -7.37
CA THR A 61 18.70 4.37 -6.07
C THR A 61 17.40 4.52 -5.27
N PHE A 62 16.83 3.41 -4.81
CA PHE A 62 15.55 3.40 -4.08
C PHE A 62 15.53 4.35 -2.87
N GLU A 63 16.62 4.36 -2.09
CA GLU A 63 16.75 5.22 -0.90
C GLU A 63 16.72 6.71 -1.23
N SER A 64 17.20 7.11 -2.41
CA SER A 64 17.17 8.50 -2.86
C SER A 64 15.77 8.96 -3.27
N VAL A 65 14.89 8.02 -3.59
CA VAL A 65 13.63 8.28 -4.26
C VAL A 65 12.44 8.10 -3.33
N VAL A 66 12.53 7.14 -2.42
CA VAL A 66 11.46 6.84 -1.48
C VAL A 66 11.30 7.97 -0.45
N THR A 67 10.06 8.36 -0.22
CA THR A 67 9.71 9.31 0.84
C THR A 67 9.82 8.63 2.20
N THR A 68 10.28 9.34 3.23
CA THR A 68 10.32 8.82 4.61
C THR A 68 8.91 8.65 5.16
N VAL A 69 8.68 7.64 6.00
CA VAL A 69 7.38 7.45 6.66
C VAL A 69 7.03 8.68 7.50
N LYS A 70 8.02 9.28 8.17
CA LYS A 70 7.80 10.50 8.95
C LYS A 70 7.29 11.68 8.12
N SER A 71 7.72 11.81 6.86
CA SER A 71 7.29 12.93 6.01
C SER A 71 5.92 12.72 5.36
N SER A 72 5.43 11.48 5.29
CA SER A 72 4.07 11.16 4.84
C SER A 72 3.02 11.33 5.94
N VAL A 73 3.43 11.57 7.20
CA VAL A 73 2.53 11.90 8.30
C VAL A 73 2.32 13.41 8.42
N ARG A 74 1.06 13.87 8.47
CA ARG A 74 0.76 15.30 8.70
C ARG A 74 1.34 15.79 10.03
N SER A 75 1.83 17.02 10.07
CA SER A 75 2.51 17.60 11.25
C SER A 75 1.70 17.51 12.55
N ASN A 76 0.39 17.79 12.51
CA ASN A 76 -0.50 17.65 13.66
C ASN A 76 -0.65 16.19 14.10
N MET A 77 -0.78 15.26 13.15
CA MET A 77 -0.85 13.83 13.43
C MET A 77 0.46 13.33 14.03
N HIS A 78 1.61 13.73 13.49
CA HIS A 78 2.91 13.33 13.97
C HIS A 78 3.13 13.73 15.44
N ARG A 79 2.74 14.96 15.81
CA ARG A 79 2.74 15.41 17.22
C ARG A 79 1.82 14.58 18.10
N ASN A 80 0.59 14.32 17.64
CA ASN A 80 -0.37 13.52 18.40
C ASN A 80 0.10 12.08 18.59
N MET A 81 0.69 11.47 17.56
CA MET A 81 1.26 10.13 17.64
C MET A 81 2.41 10.08 18.64
N ALA A 82 3.34 11.03 18.58
CA ALA A 82 4.47 11.09 19.51
C ALA A 82 4.00 11.16 20.98
N THR A 83 3.03 12.04 21.27
CA THR A 83 2.52 12.25 22.63
C THR A 83 1.61 11.12 23.12
N TYR A 84 0.63 10.71 22.32
CA TYR A 84 -0.47 9.85 22.80
C TYR A 84 -0.29 8.37 22.45
N VAL A 85 0.39 8.06 21.34
CA VAL A 85 0.54 6.68 20.84
C VAL A 85 1.90 6.11 21.27
N LEU A 86 2.98 6.77 20.88
CA LEU A 86 4.36 6.31 21.10
C LEU A 86 4.88 6.67 22.48
N LYS A 87 4.35 7.73 23.11
CA LYS A 87 4.79 8.24 24.42
C LYS A 87 6.29 8.56 24.45
N MET A 88 6.78 9.16 23.38
CA MET A 88 8.20 9.48 23.17
C MET A 88 8.36 10.92 22.66
N PRO A 89 9.53 11.56 22.86
CA PRO A 89 9.76 12.91 22.35
C PRO A 89 9.75 12.93 20.82
N LEU A 90 9.21 14.00 20.23
CA LEU A 90 9.03 14.16 18.77
C LEU A 90 10.34 13.99 17.97
N SER A 91 11.47 14.36 18.58
CA SER A 91 12.82 14.23 18.00
C SER A 91 13.28 12.78 17.90
N SER A 92 12.82 11.91 18.80
CA SER A 92 13.23 10.50 18.86
C SER A 92 12.33 9.58 18.04
N VAL A 93 11.21 10.08 17.51
CA VAL A 93 10.32 9.28 16.67
C VAL A 93 10.99 8.97 15.33
N THR A 94 11.17 7.68 15.06
CA THR A 94 11.72 7.13 13.82
C THR A 94 10.61 6.66 12.88
N ASP A 95 10.95 6.44 11.60
CA ASP A 95 10.06 5.85 10.60
C ASP A 95 9.57 4.46 11.03
N ALA A 96 10.43 3.69 11.69
CA ALA A 96 10.12 2.36 12.20
C ALA A 96 9.04 2.41 13.29
N ASP A 97 9.16 3.34 14.25
CA ASP A 97 8.18 3.50 15.33
C ASP A 97 6.79 3.84 14.79
N ILE A 98 6.74 4.71 13.78
CA ILE A 98 5.48 5.11 13.12
C ILE A 98 4.87 3.89 12.42
N MET A 99 5.66 3.17 11.63
CA MET A 99 5.20 1.99 10.89
C MET A 99 4.71 0.88 11.83
N GLU A 100 5.42 0.61 12.92
CA GLU A 100 5.03 -0.38 13.92
C GLU A 100 3.70 0.00 14.57
N ALA A 101 3.51 1.27 14.95
CA ALA A 101 2.26 1.75 15.54
C ALA A 101 1.07 1.61 14.57
N VAL A 102 1.25 1.93 13.29
CA VAL A 102 0.22 1.76 12.25
C VAL A 102 -0.12 0.29 12.09
N GLN A 103 0.87 -0.59 11.91
CA GLN A 103 0.65 -2.02 11.76
C GLN A 103 -0.03 -2.65 12.99
N GLY A 104 0.41 -2.28 14.20
CA GLY A 104 -0.20 -2.75 15.44
C GLY A 104 -1.68 -2.37 15.53
N ARG A 105 -2.01 -1.13 15.16
CA ARG A 105 -3.40 -0.66 15.12
C ARG A 105 -4.22 -1.41 14.07
N CYS A 106 -3.73 -1.56 12.85
CA CYS A 106 -4.39 -2.30 11.77
C CYS A 106 -4.62 -3.79 12.11
N ARG A 107 -3.73 -4.41 12.89
CA ARG A 107 -3.87 -5.82 13.34
C ARG A 107 -4.91 -6.01 14.45
N THR A 108 -5.33 -4.95 15.14
CA THR A 108 -6.20 -5.05 16.32
C THR A 108 -7.59 -5.63 15.99
N LEU A 109 -8.10 -5.48 14.75
CA LEU A 109 -9.35 -6.12 14.31
C LEU A 109 -9.15 -7.50 13.66
N LYS A 110 -8.03 -7.73 12.94
CA LYS A 110 -7.74 -9.05 12.33
C LYS A 110 -7.70 -10.17 13.39
N ASN A 111 -7.24 -9.89 14.60
CA ASN A 111 -7.20 -10.86 15.69
C ASN A 111 -8.54 -11.04 16.45
N LYS A 112 -9.56 -10.21 16.21
CA LYS A 112 -10.84 -10.30 16.95
C LYS A 112 -12.05 -10.72 16.11
N PHE A 113 -12.01 -10.64 14.77
CA PHE A 113 -13.25 -10.80 14.00
C PHE A 113 -13.20 -11.68 12.75
N MET A 114 -12.03 -12.05 12.22
CA MET A 114 -11.98 -12.99 11.10
C MET A 114 -11.18 -14.23 11.49
N PRO A 115 -11.83 -15.24 12.10
CA PRO A 115 -11.28 -16.57 12.12
C PRO A 115 -10.99 -17.02 10.68
N ASP A 116 -9.90 -17.77 10.48
CA ASP A 116 -9.55 -18.34 9.19
C ASP A 116 -10.74 -19.15 8.67
N VAL A 117 -11.39 -18.61 7.62
CA VAL A 117 -12.61 -19.16 7.05
C VAL A 117 -12.34 -20.58 6.55
N THR A 118 -11.15 -20.85 6.01
CA THR A 118 -10.78 -22.19 5.54
C THR A 118 -10.69 -23.18 6.70
N SER A 119 -10.08 -22.75 7.81
CA SER A 119 -9.97 -23.55 9.02
C SER A 119 -11.33 -23.78 9.68
N LEU A 120 -12.19 -22.75 9.76
CA LEU A 120 -13.54 -22.87 10.30
C LEU A 120 -14.40 -23.83 9.48
N PHE A 121 -14.39 -23.71 8.16
CA PHE A 121 -15.13 -24.61 7.30
C PHE A 121 -14.62 -26.05 7.45
N ARG A 122 -13.31 -26.27 7.56
CA ARG A 122 -12.78 -27.62 7.84
C ARG A 122 -13.23 -28.16 9.21
N GLN A 123 -13.38 -27.31 10.21
CA GLN A 123 -13.78 -27.73 11.56
C GLN A 123 -15.29 -27.96 11.69
N GLN A 124 -16.12 -27.18 10.98
CA GLN A 124 -17.57 -27.13 11.22
C GLN A 124 -18.39 -27.72 10.07
N LEU A 125 -17.81 -27.97 8.90
CA LEU A 125 -18.53 -28.58 7.78
C LEU A 125 -18.58 -30.10 7.96
N GLU A 126 -19.63 -30.59 8.62
CA GLU A 126 -20.02 -31.99 8.55
C GLU A 126 -20.93 -32.21 7.34
N MET A 127 -20.47 -33.06 6.41
CA MET A 127 -21.28 -33.50 5.28
C MET A 127 -22.12 -34.68 5.75
N ASP A 128 -23.44 -34.48 5.89
CA ASP A 128 -24.37 -35.58 6.10
C ASP A 128 -24.46 -36.42 4.81
N LEU A 129 -23.96 -37.65 4.89
CA LEU A 129 -23.95 -38.62 3.80
C LEU A 129 -25.04 -39.68 3.97
N SER A 130 -26.02 -39.44 4.85
CA SER A 130 -27.15 -40.34 5.00
C SER A 130 -27.94 -40.40 3.68
N ILE A 131 -28.02 -41.62 3.13
CA ILE A 131 -28.87 -41.91 1.99
C ILE A 131 -30.21 -42.35 2.57
N ASP A 132 -31.21 -41.48 2.47
CA ASP A 132 -32.60 -41.86 2.74
C ASP A 132 -33.05 -42.76 1.58
N ALA A 133 -32.92 -44.07 1.76
CA ALA A 133 -33.51 -45.02 0.86
C ALA A 133 -35.02 -44.91 1.02
N CYS A 134 -35.64 -44.04 0.21
CA CYS A 134 -37.09 -44.08 -0.01
C CYS A 134 -37.41 -45.45 -0.62
N ASP A 135 -37.81 -46.40 0.23
CA ASP A 135 -38.38 -47.67 -0.17
C ASP A 135 -39.68 -47.40 -0.94
N ALA A 136 -39.70 -47.81 -2.22
CA ALA A 136 -40.82 -47.66 -3.16
C ALA A 136 -41.75 -48.88 -3.16
#